data_AF-A0A925MEA7-F1
#
_entry.id   AF-A0A925MEA7-F1
#
_cell.length_a   1.000
_cell.length_b   1.000
_cell.length_c   1.000
_cell.angle_alpha   90.00
_cell.angle_beta   90.00
_cell.angle_gamma   90.00
#
_symmetry.space_group_name_H-M   'P 1'
#
loop_
_entity.id
_entity.type
_entity.pdbx_description
1 polymer ?
#
loop_
_entity_poly.entity_id
_entity_poly.type
_entity_poly.pdbx_seq_one_letter_code
_entity_poly.pdbx_strand_id
1 'polypeptide(L)'
;MRFMTLAISAATLAGCSIPDGTAQRNAELRACGLHNDPSITLDVDLHACPAGTTKKTTICHVPPGNPANVHTLCVGNSAVRAHVDNHGDLLGACVSEPPCDGGDVNAGAGSGSDEDAGPDLDGGIIS
;
A
#
# COMPACT_ATOMS: atom_id res chain seq x y z
N MET A 1 50.43 -10.31 -36.77
CA MET A 1 48.96 -10.20 -36.84
C MET A 1 48.47 -10.21 -35.40
N ARG A 2 48.02 -9.07 -34.88
CA ARG A 2 47.61 -8.93 -33.46
C ARG A 2 46.15 -9.36 -33.32
N PHE A 3 45.91 -10.43 -32.56
CA PHE A 3 44.58 -10.90 -32.23
C PHE A 3 43.95 -9.93 -31.22
N MET A 4 42.90 -9.23 -31.64
CA MET A 4 42.16 -8.28 -30.81
C MET A 4 41.14 -9.09 -29.99
N THR A 5 41.43 -9.31 -28.72
CA THR A 5 40.52 -9.94 -27.76
C THR A 5 39.31 -9.01 -27.56
N LEU A 6 38.17 -9.43 -28.10
CA LEU A 6 36.88 -8.77 -27.91
C LEU A 6 36.41 -9.06 -26.48
N ALA A 7 36.55 -8.09 -25.58
CA ALA A 7 35.96 -8.16 -24.25
C ALA A 7 34.43 -8.10 -24.40
N ILE A 8 33.77 -9.24 -24.26
CA ILE A 8 32.31 -9.30 -24.11
C ILE A 8 32.03 -8.80 -22.71
N SER A 9 31.73 -7.50 -22.60
CA SER A 9 31.22 -6.91 -21.36
C SER A 9 29.94 -7.65 -20.98
N ALA A 10 30.00 -8.45 -19.92
CA ALA A 10 28.84 -9.01 -19.27
C ALA A 10 28.03 -7.83 -18.72
N ALA A 11 26.93 -7.47 -19.39
CA ALA A 11 25.96 -6.53 -18.87
C ALA A 11 25.37 -7.16 -17.60
N THR A 12 25.76 -6.65 -16.44
CA THR A 12 25.09 -6.95 -15.17
C THR A 12 23.67 -6.41 -15.29
N LEU A 13 22.68 -7.27 -15.51
CA LEU A 13 21.28 -6.89 -15.35
C LEU A 13 21.10 -6.52 -13.88
N ALA A 14 21.07 -5.22 -13.58
CA ALA A 14 20.51 -4.71 -12.34
C ALA A 14 19.03 -5.11 -12.35
N GLY A 15 18.71 -6.24 -11.71
CA GLY A 15 17.33 -6.66 -11.53
C GLY A 15 16.60 -5.60 -10.72
N CYS A 16 15.60 -4.96 -11.33
CA CYS A 16 14.62 -4.20 -10.56
C CYS A 16 13.94 -5.19 -9.61
N SER A 17 14.19 -5.08 -8.31
CA SER A 17 13.49 -5.86 -7.30
C SER A 17 12.01 -5.47 -7.36
N ILE A 18 11.18 -6.29 -8.01
CA ILE A 18 9.72 -6.16 -7.88
C ILE A 18 9.42 -6.52 -6.43
N PRO A 19 8.90 -5.58 -5.61
CA PRO A 19 8.50 -5.93 -4.26
C PRO A 19 7.43 -7.02 -4.33
N ASP A 20 7.56 -8.04 -3.47
CA ASP A 20 6.51 -9.03 -3.30
C ASP A 20 5.21 -8.30 -2.93
N GLY A 21 4.19 -8.40 -3.79
CA GLY A 21 2.95 -7.63 -3.63
C GLY A 21 2.22 -7.93 -2.32
N THR A 22 2.47 -9.11 -1.72
CA THR A 22 1.95 -9.46 -0.39
C THR A 22 2.64 -8.66 0.71
N ALA A 23 3.97 -8.52 0.65
CA ALA A 23 4.72 -7.71 1.60
C ALA A 23 4.31 -6.22 1.55
N GLN A 24 4.08 -5.68 0.34
CA GLN A 24 3.62 -4.30 0.18
C GLN A 24 2.21 -4.09 0.74
N ARG A 25 1.25 -4.97 0.43
CA ARG A 25 -0.12 -4.94 0.99
C ARG A 25 -0.10 -4.99 2.52
N ASN A 26 0.71 -5.87 3.09
CA ASN A 26 0.79 -6.03 4.54
C ASN A 26 1.41 -4.81 5.23
N ALA A 27 2.36 -4.13 4.59
CA ALA A 27 2.93 -2.89 5.10
C ALA A 27 1.86 -1.78 5.15
N GLU A 28 1.05 -1.68 4.10
CA GLU A 28 -0.05 -0.71 4.02
C GLU A 28 -1.14 -1.01 5.07
N LEU A 29 -1.53 -2.27 5.25
CA LEU A 29 -2.46 -2.69 6.30
C LEU A 29 -1.99 -2.33 7.71
N ARG A 30 -0.68 -2.42 7.96
CA ARG A 30 -0.09 -1.98 9.23
C ARG A 30 -0.12 -0.46 9.34
N ALA A 31 0.18 0.25 8.25
CA ALA A 31 0.17 1.70 8.20
C ALA A 31 -1.21 2.30 8.50
N CYS A 32 -2.27 1.65 8.01
CA CYS A 32 -3.65 2.04 8.27
C CYS A 32 -4.20 1.49 9.60
N GLY A 33 -3.39 0.77 10.40
CA GLY A 33 -3.84 0.15 11.65
C GLY A 33 -4.81 -1.04 11.50
N LEU A 34 -5.01 -1.55 10.29
CA LEU A 34 -5.96 -2.62 9.95
C LEU A 34 -5.40 -4.04 10.09
N HIS A 35 -4.11 -4.19 10.36
CA HIS A 35 -3.42 -5.47 10.51
C HIS A 35 -4.00 -6.47 11.54
N ASN A 36 -4.80 -6.00 12.51
CA ASN A 36 -5.42 -6.84 13.53
C ASN A 36 -6.95 -6.97 13.32
N ASP A 37 -7.45 -6.48 12.19
CA ASP A 37 -8.85 -6.59 11.86
C ASP A 37 -9.15 -7.99 11.31
N PRO A 38 -9.97 -8.81 12.00
CA PRO A 38 -10.26 -10.18 11.56
C PRO A 38 -11.13 -10.24 10.30
N SER A 39 -11.71 -9.12 9.87
CA SER A 39 -12.50 -9.03 8.65
C SER A 39 -11.67 -8.81 7.38
N ILE A 40 -10.37 -8.49 7.53
CA ILE A 40 -9.47 -8.30 6.40
C ILE A 40 -8.83 -9.63 6.02
N THR A 41 -9.18 -10.13 4.85
CA THR A 41 -8.61 -11.33 4.24
C THR A 41 -7.58 -10.98 3.16
N LEU A 42 -6.79 -11.96 2.73
CA LEU A 42 -5.72 -11.77 1.74
C LEU A 42 -6.22 -11.22 0.39
N ASP A 43 -7.50 -11.42 0.06
CA ASP A 43 -8.12 -10.96 -1.18
C ASP A 43 -8.66 -9.52 -1.11
N VAL A 44 -8.55 -8.84 0.03
CA VAL A 44 -8.98 -7.46 0.23
C VAL A 44 -7.88 -6.50 -0.20
N ASP A 45 -8.27 -5.42 -0.87
CA ASP A 45 -7.39 -4.31 -1.27
C ASP A 45 -7.84 -3.03 -0.56
N LEU A 46 -6.89 -2.20 -0.10
CA LEU A 46 -7.11 -1.00 0.72
C LEU A 46 -7.54 0.25 -0.06
N HIS A 47 -8.20 0.05 -1.19
CA HIS A 47 -8.66 1.14 -2.05
C HIS A 47 -10.00 0.77 -2.68
N ALA A 48 -10.59 1.74 -3.38
CA ALA A 48 -11.75 1.48 -4.21
C ALA A 48 -11.45 0.42 -5.28
N CYS A 49 -12.47 -0.35 -5.64
CA CYS A 49 -12.34 -1.34 -6.70
C CYS A 49 -12.02 -0.65 -8.04
N PRO A 50 -11.14 -1.25 -8.87
CA PRO A 50 -10.91 -0.74 -10.21
C PRO A 50 -12.21 -0.62 -11.00
N ALA A 51 -12.32 0.42 -11.82
CA ALA A 51 -13.47 0.61 -12.70
C ALA A 51 -13.70 -0.62 -13.59
N GLY A 52 -14.96 -1.05 -13.73
CA GLY A 52 -15.33 -2.23 -14.52
C GLY A 52 -15.19 -3.57 -13.79
N THR A 53 -14.78 -3.57 -12.51
CA THR A 53 -14.78 -4.78 -11.69
C THR A 53 -16.21 -5.26 -11.40
N THR A 54 -16.49 -6.55 -11.66
CA THR A 54 -17.83 -7.14 -11.47
C THR A 54 -17.90 -8.19 -10.34
N LYS A 55 -16.76 -8.59 -9.79
CA LYS A 55 -16.65 -9.66 -8.78
C LYS A 55 -16.33 -9.14 -7.38
N LYS A 56 -15.97 -7.86 -7.29
CA LYS A 56 -15.65 -7.16 -6.06
C LYS A 56 -16.49 -5.89 -5.99
N THR A 57 -16.74 -5.44 -4.77
CA THR A 57 -17.53 -4.25 -4.46
C THR A 57 -16.71 -3.34 -3.55
N THR A 58 -16.80 -2.04 -3.81
CA THR A 58 -16.19 -1.03 -2.94
C THR A 58 -17.09 -0.80 -1.73
N ILE A 59 -16.48 -0.80 -0.55
CA ILE A 59 -17.14 -0.51 0.73
C ILE A 59 -16.32 0.50 1.54
N CYS A 60 -16.99 1.23 2.42
CA CYS A 60 -16.37 1.99 3.50
C CYS A 60 -16.45 1.11 4.74
N HIS A 61 -15.30 0.56 5.11
CA HIS A 61 -15.20 -0.40 6.20
C HIS A 61 -15.05 0.30 7.54
N VAL A 62 -15.79 -0.16 8.54
CA VAL A 62 -15.78 0.31 9.91
C VAL A 62 -15.20 -0.79 10.80
N PRO A 63 -13.92 -0.70 11.22
CA PRO A 63 -13.28 -1.74 11.99
C PRO A 63 -13.98 -2.03 13.32
N PRO A 64 -14.22 -3.31 13.66
CA PRO A 64 -14.73 -3.69 14.97
C PRO A 64 -13.85 -3.12 16.11
N GLY A 65 -14.47 -2.39 17.03
CA GLY A 65 -13.78 -1.80 18.19
C GLY A 65 -13.01 -0.50 17.92
N ASN A 66 -12.84 -0.10 16.64
CA ASN A 66 -12.25 1.19 16.27
C ASN A 66 -13.02 1.86 15.12
N PRO A 67 -14.26 2.32 15.36
CA PRO A 67 -15.10 2.88 14.30
C PRO A 67 -14.63 4.24 13.76
N ALA A 68 -13.63 4.86 14.39
CA ALA A 68 -13.00 6.09 13.88
C ALA A 68 -11.98 5.81 12.77
N ASN A 69 -11.50 4.57 12.66
CA ASN A 69 -10.49 4.16 11.67
C ASN A 69 -11.14 3.59 10.40
N VAL A 70 -12.07 4.34 9.81
CA VAL A 70 -12.78 3.88 8.61
C VAL A 70 -11.88 3.90 7.39
N HIS A 71 -11.93 2.87 6.55
CA HIS A 71 -11.08 2.79 5.35
C HIS A 71 -11.85 2.25 4.15
N THR A 72 -11.55 2.80 2.97
CA THR A 72 -12.14 2.33 1.72
C THR A 72 -11.51 1.00 1.30
N LEU A 73 -12.34 -0.03 1.13
CA LEU A 73 -11.87 -1.37 0.76
C LEU A 73 -12.53 -1.86 -0.54
N CYS A 74 -11.79 -2.68 -1.28
CA CYS A 74 -12.33 -3.49 -2.36
C CYS A 74 -12.40 -4.96 -1.92
N VAL A 75 -13.62 -5.44 -1.66
CA VAL A 75 -13.88 -6.78 -1.11
C VAL A 75 -14.61 -7.65 -2.13
N GLY A 76 -14.46 -8.98 -2.05
CA GLY A 76 -15.28 -9.89 -2.86
C GLY A 76 -16.77 -9.73 -2.60
N ASN A 77 -17.62 -9.84 -3.64
CA ASN A 77 -19.08 -9.64 -3.50
C ASN A 77 -19.73 -10.54 -2.45
N SER A 78 -19.18 -11.74 -2.22
CA SER A 78 -19.65 -12.68 -1.19
C SER A 78 -19.42 -12.19 0.24
N ALA A 79 -18.43 -11.33 0.46
CA ALA A 79 -18.08 -10.81 1.78
C ALA A 79 -18.92 -9.58 2.16
N VAL A 80 -19.43 -8.82 1.18
CA VAL A 80 -20.16 -7.55 1.37
C VAL A 80 -21.27 -7.68 2.41
N ARG A 81 -22.06 -8.76 2.36
CA ARG A 81 -23.17 -8.95 3.29
C ARG A 81 -22.71 -9.03 4.75
N ALA A 82 -21.63 -9.77 5.01
CA ALA A 82 -21.08 -9.91 6.35
C ALA A 82 -20.49 -8.58 6.84
N HIS A 83 -19.78 -7.85 5.97
CA HIS A 83 -19.26 -6.52 6.25
C HIS A 83 -20.36 -5.53 6.67
N VAL A 84 -21.46 -5.46 5.92
CA VAL A 84 -22.59 -4.58 6.24
C VAL A 84 -23.33 -5.03 7.51
N ASP A 85 -23.67 -6.31 7.61
CA ASP A 85 -24.55 -6.82 8.69
C ASP A 85 -23.82 -6.91 10.05
N ASN A 86 -22.52 -7.22 10.05
CA ASN A 86 -21.77 -7.52 11.28
C ASN A 86 -20.83 -6.39 11.73
N HIS A 87 -20.32 -5.59 10.80
CA HIS A 87 -19.31 -4.55 11.11
C HIS A 87 -19.87 -3.13 10.90
N GLY A 88 -21.03 -2.99 10.26
CA GLY A 88 -21.65 -1.69 10.00
C GLY A 88 -21.06 -0.97 8.79
N ASP A 89 -20.41 -1.72 7.90
CA ASP A 89 -19.79 -1.18 6.70
C ASP A 89 -20.84 -0.59 5.74
N LEU A 90 -20.43 0.40 4.96
CA LEU A 90 -21.29 1.09 4.00
C LEU A 90 -20.87 0.74 2.57
N LEU A 91 -21.84 0.69 1.64
CA LEU A 91 -21.52 0.53 0.22
C LEU A 91 -20.93 1.82 -0.35
N GLY A 92 -19.88 1.70 -1.15
CA GLY A 92 -19.17 2.82 -1.75
C GLY A 92 -17.92 3.23 -0.98
N ALA A 93 -17.21 4.26 -1.44
CA ALA A 93 -16.00 4.75 -0.78
C ALA A 93 -16.32 5.51 0.51
N CYS A 94 -15.34 5.62 1.41
CA CYS A 94 -15.48 6.49 2.57
C CYS A 94 -15.52 7.96 2.15
N VAL A 95 -16.36 8.75 2.82
CA VAL A 95 -16.44 10.21 2.59
C VAL A 95 -15.19 10.91 3.13
N SER A 96 -14.68 10.41 4.25
CA SER A 96 -13.47 10.86 4.91
C SER A 96 -12.86 9.67 5.63
N GLU A 97 -11.64 9.29 5.25
CA GLU A 97 -10.84 8.26 5.92
C GLU A 97 -9.62 8.92 6.59
N PRO A 98 -9.15 8.41 7.74
CA PRO A 98 -7.93 8.90 8.34
C PRO A 98 -6.74 8.52 7.46
N PRO A 99 -5.64 9.30 7.52
CA PRO A 99 -4.44 8.96 6.77
C PRO A 99 -3.87 7.62 7.25
N CYS A 100 -3.38 6.82 6.29
CA CYS A 100 -2.48 5.72 6.59
C CYS A 100 -1.07 6.29 6.76
N ASP A 101 -0.80 6.88 7.92
CA ASP A 101 0.45 7.58 8.22
C ASP A 101 1.56 6.65 8.70
N GLY A 102 1.24 5.36 8.93
CA GLY A 102 2.16 4.26 9.18
C GLY A 102 3.47 4.68 9.78
N GLY A 103 3.46 4.97 11.09
CA GLY A 103 4.59 5.48 11.86
C GLY A 103 5.96 5.20 11.23
N ASP A 104 6.46 6.21 10.52
CA ASP A 104 7.84 6.58 10.14
C ASP A 104 8.84 5.44 9.79
N VAL A 105 9.56 5.36 8.65
CA VAL A 105 10.09 6.32 7.67
C VAL A 105 10.35 5.63 6.32
N ASN A 106 10.19 6.35 5.20
CA ASN A 106 10.56 5.98 3.81
C ASN A 106 9.62 5.01 3.04
N ALA A 107 8.49 5.52 2.57
CA ALA A 107 7.94 5.15 1.26
C ALA A 107 7.29 6.40 0.66
N GLY A 108 7.80 6.82 -0.50
CA GLY A 108 7.51 8.12 -1.09
C GLY A 108 6.03 8.32 -1.41
N ALA A 109 5.49 9.42 -0.91
CA ALA A 109 4.41 10.11 -1.58
C ALA A 109 4.95 10.67 -2.90
N GLY A 110 4.88 9.87 -3.96
CA GLY A 110 4.94 10.35 -5.33
C GLY A 110 3.64 11.06 -5.69
N SER A 111 3.33 12.17 -5.03
CA SER A 111 2.53 13.23 -5.64
C SER A 111 3.54 14.26 -6.15
N GLY A 112 3.97 14.08 -7.40
CA GLY A 112 4.95 14.97 -8.01
C GLY A 112 4.40 16.39 -8.13
N SER A 113 5.14 17.34 -7.55
CA SER A 113 5.19 18.74 -7.93
C SER A 113 6.48 19.32 -7.37
N ASP A 114 7.16 20.10 -8.19
CA ASP A 114 8.61 20.10 -8.28
C ASP A 114 9.39 20.78 -7.13
N GLU A 115 9.07 21.91 -6.53
CA GLU A 115 10.14 22.88 -6.23
C GLU A 115 10.88 22.81 -4.87
N ASP A 116 12.22 22.69 -4.94
CA ASP A 116 13.29 23.45 -4.25
C ASP A 116 13.12 23.87 -2.76
N ALA A 117 14.01 23.35 -1.88
CA ALA A 117 14.97 24.13 -1.05
C ALA A 117 15.38 23.46 0.31
N GLY A 118 16.46 22.66 0.28
CA GLY A 118 17.59 22.51 1.25
C GLY A 118 17.38 22.24 2.76
N PRO A 119 18.47 22.18 3.56
CA PRO A 119 19.81 21.62 3.28
C PRO A 119 20.21 20.48 4.25
N ASP A 120 21.21 19.71 3.81
CA ASP A 120 22.04 18.76 4.57
C ASP A 120 22.47 19.28 5.95
N LEU A 121 22.49 18.38 6.95
CA LEU A 121 23.49 18.44 8.02
C LEU A 121 23.98 17.03 8.38
N ASP A 122 25.20 16.77 7.92
CA ASP A 122 26.12 15.74 8.39
C ASP A 122 26.47 15.86 9.88
N GLY A 123 26.75 14.70 10.50
CA GLY A 123 27.58 14.60 11.71
C GLY A 123 26.98 13.61 12.73
N GLY A 124 27.66 12.57 13.19
CA GLY A 124 29.06 12.17 13.11
C GLY A 124 29.28 11.09 14.19
N ILE A 125 30.26 10.23 13.96
CA ILE A 125 30.77 9.22 14.91
C ILE A 125 31.22 9.88 16.23
N ILE A 126 30.77 9.36 17.37
CA ILE A 126 31.43 9.09 18.67
C ILE A 126 30.32 8.66 19.67
N SER A 127 30.44 7.71 20.60
CA SER A 127 31.55 7.01 21.26
C SER A 127 31.16 5.55 21.53
#